data_AF-A0A1U9LJM5-F1
#
_entry.id   AF-A0A1U9LJM5-F1
#
_cell.length_a   1.000
_cell.length_b   1.000
_cell.length_c   1.000
_cell.angle_alpha   90.00
_cell.angle_beta   90.00
_cell.angle_gamma   90.00
#
_symmetry.space_group_name_H-M   'P 1'
#
loop_
_entity.id
_entity.type
_entity.pdbx_description
1 polymer ?
#
loop_
_entity_poly.entity_id
_entity_poly.type
_entity_poly.pdbx_seq_one_letter_code
_entity_poly.pdbx_strand_id
1 'polypeptide(L)'
;MTKNTYTTVEELKKNFPQAFKESGDVDFTGIAGAKEILGLPERWEVKRDLTLIDMPFLREVPKGLRVGRSFRLVRCDAVSTLPSDLSVRNDQNTALGYGISIVRCSSFTTIEDRVCAPHSIYVEDCHKFSTLPKFVRGGTLTVICCPSLMVPPEEVDVCQLTLIDCPDLTSLPQRLSFTTGVAISNCPKIRDLPEISDFKGEITAKGSGKISGNHPTQG
;
A
#
# COMPACT_ATOMS: atom_id res chain seq x y z
N MET A 1 -23.71 23.31 -11.93
CA MET A 1 -22.42 22.61 -11.74
C MET A 1 -22.66 21.51 -10.74
N THR A 2 -22.38 20.26 -11.09
CA THR A 2 -22.38 19.17 -10.11
C THR A 2 -21.27 19.43 -9.12
N LYS A 3 -21.54 19.22 -7.84
CA LYS A 3 -20.54 19.31 -6.79
C LYS A 3 -19.74 18.02 -6.77
N ASN A 4 -18.43 18.12 -6.96
CA ASN A 4 -17.56 16.96 -7.14
C ASN A 4 -16.54 16.83 -6.00
N THR A 5 -16.46 17.81 -5.09
CA THR A 5 -15.67 17.75 -3.86
C THR A 5 -16.62 17.72 -2.68
N TYR A 6 -16.49 16.70 -1.83
CA TYR A 6 -17.37 16.48 -0.69
C TYR A 6 -16.62 16.80 0.61
N THR A 7 -17.16 17.71 1.41
CA THR A 7 -16.53 18.17 2.66
C THR A 7 -17.13 17.52 3.89
N THR A 8 -18.30 16.87 3.78
CA THR A 8 -18.93 16.14 4.88
C THR A 8 -19.41 14.76 4.42
N VAL A 9 -19.46 13.82 5.38
CA VAL A 9 -19.89 12.44 5.12
C VAL A 9 -21.38 12.38 4.81
N GLU A 10 -22.18 13.23 5.46
CA GLU A 10 -23.62 13.33 5.24
C GLU A 10 -23.94 13.72 3.80
N GLU A 11 -23.17 14.65 3.25
CA GLU A 11 -23.32 15.08 1.88
C GLU A 11 -22.88 14.00 0.89
N LEU A 12 -21.73 13.38 1.13
CA LEU A 12 -21.23 12.27 0.31
C LEU A 12 -22.26 11.12 0.29
N LYS A 13 -22.79 10.76 1.46
CA LYS A 13 -23.82 9.72 1.62
C LYS A 13 -25.16 10.09 0.99
N LYS A 14 -25.55 11.37 1.01
CA LYS A 14 -26.75 11.85 0.33
C LYS A 14 -26.63 11.72 -1.20
N ASN A 15 -25.44 11.94 -1.76
CA ASN A 15 -25.21 11.89 -3.20
C ASN A 15 -24.94 10.46 -3.70
N PHE A 16 -24.31 9.61 -2.88
CA PHE A 16 -23.98 8.23 -3.21
C PHE A 16 -24.48 7.25 -2.16
N PRO A 17 -25.80 7.18 -1.90
CA PRO A 17 -26.33 6.32 -0.84
C PRO A 17 -26.02 4.84 -1.09
N GLN A 18 -25.93 4.40 -2.34
CA GLN A 18 -25.63 3.01 -2.68
C GLN A 18 -24.21 2.58 -2.29
N ALA A 19 -23.29 3.54 -2.10
CA ALA A 19 -21.92 3.22 -1.68
C ALA A 19 -21.85 2.82 -0.20
N PHE A 20 -22.81 3.23 0.64
CA PHE A 20 -22.77 3.04 2.10
C PHE A 20 -23.61 1.83 2.51
N LYS A 21 -22.95 0.73 2.90
CA LYS A 21 -23.61 -0.52 3.27
C LYS A 21 -24.01 -0.52 4.75
N GLU A 22 -25.06 -1.28 5.11
CA GLU A 22 -25.49 -1.45 6.50
C GLU A 22 -24.42 -2.11 7.39
N SER A 23 -23.55 -2.94 6.79
CA SER A 23 -22.39 -3.53 7.46
C SER A 23 -21.41 -2.49 8.01
N GLY A 24 -21.44 -1.25 7.50
CA GLY A 24 -20.44 -0.23 7.76
C GLY A 24 -19.30 -0.20 6.74
N ASP A 25 -19.37 -1.02 5.70
CA ASP A 25 -18.49 -0.92 4.54
C ASP A 25 -18.94 0.25 3.64
N VAL A 26 -17.96 0.88 2.98
CA VAL A 26 -18.20 1.89 1.96
C VAL A 26 -17.50 1.46 0.67
N ASP A 27 -18.25 1.34 -0.41
CA ASP A 27 -17.81 0.71 -1.65
C ASP A 27 -18.29 1.51 -2.87
N PHE A 28 -17.35 2.16 -3.56
CA PHE A 28 -17.64 2.96 -4.75
C PHE A 28 -17.57 2.18 -6.06
N THR A 29 -17.38 0.85 -6.00
CA THR A 29 -17.29 0.02 -7.20
C THR A 29 -18.55 0.12 -8.06
N GLY A 30 -18.40 0.59 -9.30
CA GLY A 30 -19.51 0.69 -10.26
C GLY A 30 -20.57 1.74 -9.92
N ILE A 31 -20.32 2.61 -8.94
CA ILE A 31 -21.28 3.66 -8.55
C ILE A 31 -21.28 4.77 -9.61
N ALA A 32 -22.43 4.98 -10.25
CA ALA A 32 -22.58 6.02 -11.27
C ALA A 32 -22.25 7.41 -10.71
N GLY A 33 -21.40 8.15 -11.43
CA GLY A 33 -20.94 9.49 -11.02
C GLY A 33 -19.77 9.50 -10.03
N ALA A 34 -19.44 8.38 -9.37
CA ALA A 34 -18.32 8.32 -8.42
C ALA A 34 -16.96 8.62 -9.07
N LYS A 35 -16.82 8.28 -10.36
CA LYS A 35 -15.62 8.58 -11.15
C LYS A 35 -15.31 10.08 -11.24
N GLU A 36 -16.31 10.94 -11.09
CA GLU A 36 -16.18 12.41 -11.18
C GLU A 36 -15.78 13.06 -9.85
N ILE A 37 -15.71 12.29 -8.76
CA ILE A 37 -15.34 12.78 -7.42
C ILE A 37 -13.89 13.25 -7.44
N LEU A 38 -13.68 14.50 -7.01
CA LEU A 38 -12.38 15.15 -6.88
C LEU A 38 -11.80 15.04 -5.47
N GLY A 39 -12.65 14.96 -4.44
CA GLY A 39 -12.22 14.96 -3.05
C GLY A 39 -13.26 14.39 -2.10
N LEU A 40 -12.77 13.74 -1.05
CA LEU A 40 -13.54 13.11 0.00
C LEU A 40 -13.41 13.91 1.32
N PRO A 41 -14.33 13.72 2.29
CA PRO A 41 -14.30 14.45 3.55
C PRO A 41 -13.04 14.16 4.37
N GLU A 42 -12.43 15.20 4.94
CA GLU A 42 -11.39 15.06 5.96
C GLU A 42 -11.92 14.38 7.23
N ARG A 43 -11.02 13.73 7.96
CA ARG A 43 -11.31 13.05 9.24
C ARG A 43 -12.46 12.04 9.14
N TRP A 44 -12.67 11.49 7.95
CA TRP A 44 -13.73 10.54 7.71
C TRP A 44 -13.44 9.22 8.44
N GLU A 45 -14.42 8.76 9.21
CA GLU A 45 -14.40 7.44 9.85
C GLU A 45 -15.28 6.45 9.07
N VAL A 46 -14.65 5.42 8.50
CA VAL A 46 -15.30 4.27 7.88
C VAL A 46 -15.22 3.09 8.85
N LYS A 47 -16.40 2.56 9.24
CA LYS A 47 -16.50 1.53 10.29
C LYS A 47 -15.79 0.23 9.95
N ARG A 48 -15.81 -0.18 8.68
CA ARG A 48 -15.21 -1.45 8.22
C ARG A 48 -14.30 -1.22 7.04
N ASP A 49 -14.68 -1.67 5.84
CA ASP A 49 -13.84 -1.60 4.64
C ASP A 49 -14.19 -0.35 3.81
N LEU A 50 -13.17 0.35 3.31
CA LEU A 50 -13.31 1.42 2.32
C LEU A 50 -12.72 0.94 0.99
N THR A 51 -13.55 0.88 -0.04
CA THR A 51 -13.16 0.45 -1.40
C THR A 51 -13.41 1.59 -2.39
N LEU A 52 -12.32 2.18 -2.88
CA LEU A 52 -12.33 3.23 -3.91
C LEU A 52 -11.80 2.61 -5.22
N ILE A 53 -12.68 2.45 -6.20
CA ILE A 53 -12.36 1.82 -7.50
C ILE A 53 -12.84 2.73 -8.62
N ASP A 54 -12.02 2.89 -9.66
CA ASP A 54 -12.36 3.69 -10.85
C ASP A 54 -12.71 5.14 -10.52
N MET A 55 -11.92 5.75 -9.64
CA MET A 55 -12.03 7.15 -9.25
C MET A 55 -10.82 7.94 -9.78
N PRO A 56 -10.71 8.13 -11.11
CA PRO A 56 -9.50 8.66 -11.75
C PRO A 56 -9.22 10.13 -11.38
N PHE A 57 -10.25 10.88 -10.98
CA PHE A 57 -10.11 12.30 -10.62
C PHE A 57 -9.99 12.54 -9.11
N LEU A 58 -10.04 11.50 -8.27
CA LEU A 58 -9.83 11.64 -6.83
C LEU A 58 -8.39 12.11 -6.59
N ARG A 59 -8.23 13.35 -6.12
CA ARG A 59 -6.92 14.01 -6.07
C ARG A 59 -6.02 13.47 -4.98
N GLU A 60 -6.62 13.12 -3.84
CA GLU A 60 -5.90 12.69 -2.66
C GLU A 60 -6.77 11.82 -1.77
N VAL A 61 -6.11 11.03 -0.93
CA VAL A 61 -6.74 10.40 0.23
C VAL A 61 -6.88 11.47 1.32
N PRO A 62 -8.07 11.67 1.91
CA PRO A 62 -8.30 12.76 2.85
C PRO A 62 -7.47 12.58 4.13
N LYS A 63 -6.98 13.70 4.66
CA LYS A 63 -6.26 13.73 5.94
C LYS A 63 -7.15 13.24 7.08
N GLY A 64 -6.55 12.47 7.98
CA GLY A 64 -7.21 11.92 9.16
C GLY A 64 -8.21 10.82 8.85
N LEU A 65 -8.17 10.23 7.64
CA LEU A 65 -9.00 9.08 7.27
C LEU A 65 -8.75 7.91 8.24
N ARG A 66 -9.83 7.38 8.80
CA ARG A 66 -9.83 6.21 9.68
C ARG A 66 -10.68 5.11 9.07
N VAL A 67 -10.09 3.94 8.86
CA VAL A 67 -10.78 2.77 8.29
C VAL A 67 -10.66 1.61 9.26
N GLY A 68 -11.78 1.04 9.67
CA GLY A 68 -11.84 0.03 10.72
C GLY A 68 -11.39 -1.38 10.31
N ARG A 69 -11.02 -1.62 9.04
CA ARG A 69 -10.54 -2.93 8.62
C ARG A 69 -9.61 -2.90 7.41
N SER A 70 -10.10 -2.60 6.21
CA SER A 70 -9.31 -2.61 4.98
C SER A 70 -9.56 -1.38 4.13
N PHE A 71 -8.49 -0.83 3.54
CA PHE A 71 -8.58 0.28 2.61
C PHE A 71 -8.04 -0.13 1.24
N ARG A 72 -8.86 -0.01 0.20
CA ARG A 72 -8.50 -0.35 -1.17
C ARG A 72 -8.59 0.86 -2.09
N LEU A 73 -7.51 1.09 -2.81
CA LEU A 73 -7.40 2.02 -3.94
C LEU A 73 -7.14 1.21 -5.21
N VAL A 74 -8.05 1.26 -6.18
CA VAL A 74 -7.89 0.57 -7.46
C VAL A 74 -8.18 1.55 -8.59
N ARG A 75 -7.24 1.73 -9.52
CA ARG A 75 -7.39 2.66 -10.67
C ARG A 75 -7.81 4.07 -10.23
N CYS A 76 -7.18 4.57 -9.18
CA CYS A 76 -7.32 5.94 -8.67
C CYS A 76 -6.15 6.79 -9.17
N ASP A 77 -6.21 7.16 -10.45
CA ASP A 77 -5.05 7.64 -11.21
C ASP A 77 -4.51 9.02 -10.81
N ALA A 78 -5.30 9.86 -10.14
CA ALA A 78 -4.84 11.15 -9.63
C ALA A 78 -4.22 11.08 -8.22
N VAL A 79 -4.45 9.99 -7.46
CA VAL A 79 -3.87 9.82 -6.13
C VAL A 79 -2.39 9.51 -6.25
N SER A 80 -1.55 10.35 -5.66
CA SER A 80 -0.09 10.23 -5.74
C SER A 80 0.58 9.67 -4.48
N THR A 81 -0.10 9.72 -3.33
CA THR A 81 0.42 9.25 -2.05
C THR A 81 -0.68 8.88 -1.04
N LEU A 82 -0.28 8.25 0.06
CA LEU A 82 -1.10 8.07 1.27
C LEU A 82 -0.62 9.04 2.36
N PRO A 83 -1.54 9.76 3.04
CA PRO A 83 -1.17 10.70 4.08
C PRO A 83 -0.68 9.99 5.34
N SER A 84 0.31 10.57 6.01
CA SER A 84 0.95 10.04 7.23
C SER A 84 -0.01 9.83 8.41
N ASP A 85 -1.17 10.51 8.42
CA ASP A 85 -2.20 10.36 9.45
C ASP A 85 -3.31 9.36 9.09
N LEU A 86 -3.19 8.66 7.95
CA LEU A 86 -4.04 7.53 7.59
C LEU A 86 -3.91 6.41 8.64
N SER A 87 -5.06 5.98 9.14
CA SER A 87 -5.15 4.90 10.12
C SER A 87 -6.09 3.82 9.63
N VAL A 88 -5.54 2.65 9.31
CA VAL A 88 -6.32 1.43 9.02
C VAL A 88 -6.13 0.48 10.19
N ARG A 89 -7.18 0.25 10.99
CA ARG A 89 -7.07 -0.54 12.22
C ARG A 89 -8.15 -1.59 12.26
N ASN A 90 -7.75 -2.86 12.24
CA ASN A 90 -8.64 -3.97 12.55
C ASN A 90 -8.66 -4.17 14.07
N ASP A 91 -9.80 -3.91 14.70
CA ASP A 91 -10.02 -4.13 16.14
C ASP A 91 -10.26 -5.60 16.48
N GLN A 92 -10.47 -6.47 15.49
CA GLN A 92 -10.88 -7.87 15.71
C GLN A 92 -9.74 -8.89 15.85
N ASN A 93 -8.46 -8.49 15.92
CA ASN A 93 -7.30 -9.41 16.03
C ASN A 93 -7.46 -10.70 15.17
N THR A 94 -7.87 -10.52 13.91
CA THR A 94 -8.15 -11.63 13.01
C THR A 94 -6.95 -11.83 12.09
N ALA A 95 -6.41 -13.06 12.05
CA ALA A 95 -5.23 -13.47 11.29
C ALA A 95 -5.38 -13.40 9.74
N LEU A 96 -6.43 -12.77 9.22
CA LEU A 96 -6.74 -12.70 7.79
C LEU A 96 -6.20 -11.38 7.20
N GLY A 97 -5.84 -11.41 5.92
CA GLY A 97 -5.13 -10.36 5.17
C GLY A 97 -5.89 -9.04 4.98
N TYR A 98 -6.17 -8.35 6.08
CA TYR A 98 -6.65 -6.98 6.10
C TYR A 98 -5.48 -6.01 6.00
N GLY A 99 -5.74 -4.80 5.53
CA GLY A 99 -4.69 -3.82 5.35
C GLY A 99 -4.99 -2.82 4.25
N ILE A 100 -3.93 -2.28 3.68
CA ILE A 100 -3.97 -1.32 2.59
C ILE A 100 -3.63 -2.03 1.29
N SER A 101 -4.45 -1.87 0.26
CA SER A 101 -4.18 -2.37 -1.08
C SER A 101 -4.25 -1.21 -2.08
N ILE A 102 -3.17 -0.99 -2.82
CA ILE A 102 -3.08 0.01 -3.89
C ILE A 102 -2.76 -0.73 -5.19
N VAL A 103 -3.70 -0.72 -6.13
CA VAL A 103 -3.61 -1.50 -7.37
C VAL A 103 -3.84 -0.61 -8.57
N ARG A 104 -2.92 -0.63 -9.54
CA ARG A 104 -3.05 0.08 -10.83
C ARG A 104 -3.33 1.57 -10.66
N CYS A 105 -2.69 2.23 -9.70
CA CYS A 105 -2.80 3.68 -9.51
C CYS A 105 -1.61 4.36 -10.22
N SER A 106 -1.84 4.90 -11.41
CA SER A 106 -0.76 5.31 -12.33
C SER A 106 0.07 6.51 -11.86
N SER A 107 -0.47 7.37 -10.98
CA SER A 107 0.27 8.48 -10.37
C SER A 107 0.82 8.17 -8.97
N PHE A 108 0.57 6.98 -8.43
CA PHE A 108 0.99 6.63 -7.08
C PHE A 108 2.52 6.48 -7.01
N THR A 109 3.16 7.25 -6.14
CA THR A 109 4.63 7.37 -6.08
C THR A 109 5.23 6.84 -4.78
N THR A 110 4.56 7.11 -3.65
CA THR A 110 5.12 6.86 -2.33
C THR A 110 4.02 6.75 -1.27
N ILE A 111 4.38 6.21 -0.11
CA ILE A 111 3.56 6.16 1.11
C ILE A 111 4.29 7.04 2.13
N GLU A 112 3.63 8.05 2.70
CA GLU A 112 4.27 8.88 3.73
C GLU A 112 4.69 8.05 4.95
N ASP A 113 5.77 8.48 5.61
CA ASP A 113 6.20 7.87 6.86
C ASP A 113 5.07 7.92 7.91
N ARG A 114 4.98 6.89 8.77
CA ARG A 114 4.03 6.77 9.89
C ARG A 114 2.59 6.38 9.54
N VAL A 115 2.29 6.01 8.29
CA VAL A 115 1.02 5.36 7.95
C VAL A 115 0.81 4.14 8.87
N CYS A 116 -0.30 4.15 9.60
CA CYS A 116 -0.61 3.11 10.57
C CYS A 116 -1.42 2.00 9.88
N ALA A 117 -0.71 0.98 9.40
CA ALA A 117 -1.27 -0.23 8.78
C ALA A 117 -0.72 -1.48 9.49
N PRO A 118 -1.38 -1.96 10.57
CA PRO A 118 -0.80 -2.94 11.47
C PRO A 118 -0.75 -4.39 10.94
N HIS A 119 -1.22 -4.64 9.72
CA HIS A 119 -1.39 -6.00 9.19
C HIS A 119 -0.70 -6.20 7.85
N SER A 120 -1.10 -5.47 6.80
CA SER A 120 -0.47 -5.61 5.49
C SER A 120 -0.56 -4.33 4.66
N ILE A 121 0.46 -4.11 3.83
CA ILE A 121 0.44 -3.15 2.72
C ILE A 121 0.76 -3.93 1.45
N TYR A 122 -0.11 -3.81 0.46
CA TYR A 122 -0.01 -4.44 -0.85
C TYR A 122 -0.01 -3.37 -1.94
N VAL A 123 1.02 -3.34 -2.78
CA VAL A 123 1.13 -2.42 -3.92
C VAL A 123 1.35 -3.24 -5.19
N GLU A 124 0.48 -3.09 -6.18
CA GLU A 124 0.53 -3.84 -7.44
C GLU A 124 0.34 -2.91 -8.64
N ASP A 125 1.10 -3.14 -9.72
CA ASP A 125 0.96 -2.46 -11.01
C ASP A 125 0.99 -0.92 -10.89
N CYS A 126 1.73 -0.38 -9.91
CA CYS A 126 1.86 1.06 -9.70
C CYS A 126 3.16 1.56 -10.35
N HIS A 127 3.08 1.97 -11.61
CA HIS A 127 4.26 2.23 -12.43
C HIS A 127 5.16 3.39 -11.95
N LYS A 128 4.65 4.33 -11.15
CA LYS A 128 5.45 5.42 -10.56
C LYS A 128 5.88 5.18 -9.11
N PHE A 129 5.46 4.05 -8.53
CA PHE A 129 5.82 3.72 -7.14
C PHE A 129 7.32 3.43 -7.08
N SER A 130 8.05 4.28 -6.36
CA SER A 130 9.52 4.34 -6.47
C SER A 130 10.24 4.22 -5.12
N THR A 131 9.53 4.29 -3.99
CA THR A 131 10.13 4.21 -2.66
C THR A 131 9.18 3.50 -1.69
N LEU A 132 9.72 2.61 -0.85
CA LEU A 132 8.96 1.95 0.22
C LEU A 132 8.79 2.89 1.43
N PRO A 133 7.70 2.75 2.21
CA PRO A 133 7.60 3.42 3.50
C PRO A 133 8.68 2.92 4.46
N LYS A 134 9.25 3.81 5.30
CA LYS A 134 10.28 3.42 6.28
C LYS A 134 9.74 2.53 7.40
N PHE A 135 8.47 2.70 7.77
CA PHE A 135 7.91 2.07 8.96
C PHE A 135 6.49 1.58 8.71
N VAL A 136 6.27 0.27 8.89
CA VAL A 136 4.96 -0.38 8.84
C VAL A 136 4.86 -1.33 10.03
N ARG A 137 4.26 -0.86 11.12
CA ARG A 137 4.29 -1.59 12.40
C ARG A 137 3.63 -2.98 12.30
N GLY A 138 4.41 -4.05 12.42
CA GLY A 138 3.90 -5.41 12.70
C GLY A 138 3.21 -6.13 11.53
N GLY A 139 3.37 -5.63 10.30
CA GLY A 139 2.68 -6.17 9.12
C GLY A 139 3.59 -6.72 8.02
N THR A 140 2.97 -7.19 6.94
CA THR A 140 3.64 -7.59 5.71
C THR A 140 3.66 -6.45 4.69
N LEU A 141 4.74 -6.31 3.92
CA LEU A 141 4.82 -5.41 2.77
C LEU A 141 5.06 -6.22 1.51
N THR A 142 4.10 -6.16 0.59
CA THR A 142 4.16 -6.85 -0.69
C THR A 142 4.10 -5.83 -1.82
N VAL A 143 5.09 -5.87 -2.71
CA VAL A 143 5.16 -5.02 -3.91
C VAL A 143 5.33 -5.89 -5.14
N ILE A 144 4.44 -5.75 -6.11
CA ILE A 144 4.37 -6.57 -7.32
C ILE A 144 4.28 -5.68 -8.56
N CYS A 145 5.02 -6.00 -9.62
CA CYS A 145 4.94 -5.33 -10.92
C CYS A 145 5.11 -3.80 -10.84
N CYS A 146 5.99 -3.31 -9.97
CA CYS A 146 6.27 -1.89 -9.80
C CYS A 146 7.63 -1.53 -10.43
N PRO A 147 7.67 -1.17 -11.74
CA PRO A 147 8.92 -1.00 -12.47
C PRO A 147 9.79 0.15 -11.98
N SER A 148 9.22 1.23 -11.44
CA SER A 148 10.01 2.38 -10.95
C SER A 148 10.59 2.19 -9.54
N LEU A 149 10.36 1.05 -8.89
CA LEU A 149 10.93 0.76 -7.58
C LEU A 149 12.44 0.53 -7.73
N MET A 150 13.24 1.58 -7.53
CA MET A 150 14.68 1.56 -7.75
C MET A 150 15.48 1.39 -6.45
N VAL A 151 15.20 2.25 -5.48
CA VAL A 151 15.94 2.32 -4.21
C VAL A 151 14.95 2.19 -3.05
N PRO A 152 15.02 1.10 -2.27
CA PRO A 152 14.24 1.00 -1.04
C PRO A 152 14.82 1.95 0.02
N PRO A 153 14.05 2.33 1.05
CA PRO A 153 14.56 3.14 2.14
C PRO A 153 15.68 2.42 2.90
N GLU A 154 16.52 3.20 3.59
CA GLU A 154 17.65 2.71 4.38
C GLU A 154 17.22 1.69 5.45
N GLU A 155 16.07 1.93 6.08
CA GLU A 155 15.45 1.07 7.08
C GLU A 155 14.00 0.78 6.70
N VAL A 156 13.61 -0.50 6.80
CA VAL A 156 12.21 -0.95 6.73
C VAL A 156 11.92 -1.81 7.95
N ASP A 157 10.90 -1.40 8.70
CA ASP A 157 10.36 -2.18 9.81
C ASP A 157 9.06 -2.88 9.36
N VAL A 158 9.17 -4.15 8.96
CA VAL A 158 8.07 -5.06 8.58
C VAL A 158 8.37 -6.48 9.09
N CYS A 159 7.35 -7.31 9.28
CA CYS A 159 7.52 -8.73 9.57
C CYS A 159 7.96 -9.53 8.33
N GLN A 160 7.36 -9.26 7.17
CA GLN A 160 7.68 -9.93 5.91
C GLN A 160 7.79 -8.89 4.79
N LEU A 161 8.83 -8.99 3.98
CA LEU A 161 9.01 -8.19 2.77
C LEU A 161 8.95 -9.09 1.54
N THR A 162 8.02 -8.81 0.62
CA THR A 162 7.89 -9.55 -0.65
C THR A 162 7.97 -8.58 -1.82
N LEU A 163 8.92 -8.79 -2.73
CA LEU A 163 9.17 -7.96 -3.91
C LEU A 163 9.17 -8.85 -5.15
N ILE A 164 8.23 -8.62 -6.08
CA ILE A 164 8.03 -9.47 -7.26
C ILE A 164 7.98 -8.58 -8.50
N ASP A 165 8.67 -8.98 -9.58
CA ASP A 165 8.65 -8.31 -10.88
C ASP A 165 8.95 -6.80 -10.77
N CYS A 166 9.99 -6.45 -10.02
CA CYS A 166 10.50 -5.09 -9.86
C CYS A 166 11.82 -4.91 -10.66
N PRO A 167 11.75 -4.65 -11.98
CA PRO A 167 12.91 -4.68 -12.88
C PRO A 167 13.99 -3.65 -12.60
N ASP A 168 13.65 -2.48 -12.04
CA ASP A 168 14.64 -1.43 -11.74
C ASP A 168 15.20 -1.50 -10.33
N LEU A 169 14.77 -2.46 -9.50
CA LEU A 169 15.21 -2.61 -8.13
C LEU A 169 16.69 -2.99 -8.08
N THR A 170 17.54 -2.10 -7.52
CA THR A 170 19.00 -2.30 -7.50
C THR A 170 19.53 -2.86 -6.19
N SER A 171 18.81 -2.66 -5.08
CA SER A 171 19.25 -3.04 -3.73
C SER A 171 18.05 -3.32 -2.82
N LEU A 172 18.32 -3.93 -1.65
CA LEU A 172 17.37 -4.07 -0.55
C LEU A 172 17.66 -3.03 0.55
N PRO A 173 16.73 -2.81 1.51
CA PRO A 173 17.01 -2.00 2.69
C PRO A 173 18.26 -2.49 3.42
N GLN A 174 19.08 -1.57 3.94
CA GLN A 174 20.28 -1.93 4.70
C GLN A 174 19.91 -2.49 6.09
N ARG A 175 18.78 -2.05 6.65
CA ARG A 175 18.30 -2.47 7.97
C ARG A 175 16.88 -3.01 7.90
N LEU A 176 16.73 -4.26 8.34
CA LEU A 176 15.48 -5.02 8.42
C LEU A 176 15.26 -5.50 9.86
N SER A 177 15.06 -4.56 10.79
CA SER A 177 15.16 -4.75 12.24
C SER A 177 14.20 -5.81 12.83
N PHE A 178 13.05 -6.04 12.21
CA PHE A 178 12.01 -6.96 12.69
C PHE A 178 11.56 -7.98 11.64
N THR A 179 12.22 -7.98 10.48
CA THR A 179 11.80 -8.82 9.36
C THR A 179 12.23 -10.25 9.59
N THR A 180 11.26 -11.16 9.56
CA THR A 180 11.44 -12.60 9.69
C THR A 180 11.61 -13.29 8.35
N GLY A 181 11.30 -12.62 7.24
CA GLY A 181 11.51 -13.16 5.91
C GLY A 181 11.49 -12.12 4.80
N VAL A 182 12.36 -12.34 3.80
CA VAL A 182 12.44 -11.57 2.57
C VAL A 182 12.26 -12.52 1.39
N ALA A 183 11.30 -12.22 0.53
CA ALA A 183 11.06 -12.97 -0.70
C ALA A 183 11.21 -12.03 -1.90
N ILE A 184 12.11 -12.37 -2.82
CA ILE A 184 12.39 -11.59 -4.03
C ILE A 184 12.21 -12.50 -5.24
N SER A 185 11.42 -12.06 -6.21
CA SER A 185 11.24 -12.80 -7.46
C SER A 185 11.35 -11.86 -8.66
N ASN A 186 12.06 -12.29 -9.71
CA ASN A 186 12.18 -11.58 -10.98
C ASN A 186 12.62 -10.11 -10.84
N CYS A 187 13.62 -9.88 -9.99
CA CYS A 187 14.25 -8.57 -9.80
C CYS A 187 15.69 -8.62 -10.35
N PRO A 188 15.88 -8.50 -11.68
CA PRO A 188 17.15 -8.82 -12.35
C PRO A 188 18.31 -7.87 -12.02
N LYS A 189 18.04 -6.64 -11.55
CA LYS A 189 19.06 -5.65 -11.21
C LYS A 189 19.59 -5.75 -9.78
N ILE A 190 18.98 -6.59 -8.93
CA ILE A 190 19.55 -6.92 -7.61
C ILE A 190 20.81 -7.75 -7.82
N ARG A 191 21.93 -7.28 -7.27
CA ARG A 191 23.25 -7.94 -7.36
C ARG A 191 23.79 -8.39 -6.01
N ASP A 192 23.45 -7.66 -4.96
CA ASP A 192 23.95 -7.91 -3.62
C ASP A 192 22.77 -8.06 -2.67
N LEU A 193 22.77 -9.13 -1.89
CA LEU A 193 22.00 -9.12 -0.65
C LEU A 193 22.76 -8.24 0.33
N PRO A 194 22.07 -7.38 1.11
CA PRO A 194 22.76 -6.60 2.10
C PRO A 194 23.49 -7.54 3.06
N GLU A 195 24.65 -7.12 3.54
CA GLU A 195 25.13 -7.60 4.84
C GLU A 195 24.16 -7.06 5.88
N ILE A 196 23.01 -7.72 6.04
CA ILE A 196 22.02 -7.32 7.03
C ILE A 196 22.56 -7.80 8.37
N SER A 197 23.48 -7.03 8.95
CA SER A 197 23.87 -7.18 10.35
C SER A 197 22.57 -7.15 11.16
N ASP A 198 22.30 -8.24 11.90
CA ASP A 198 21.11 -8.49 12.73
C ASP A 198 19.87 -9.15 12.08
N PHE A 199 19.86 -9.45 10.77
CA PHE A 199 18.75 -10.22 10.18
C PHE A 199 18.85 -11.71 10.57
N LYS A 200 17.79 -12.23 11.19
CA LYS A 200 17.66 -13.63 11.60
C LYS A 200 16.62 -14.42 10.80
N GLY A 201 16.03 -13.79 9.78
CA GLY A 201 15.00 -14.38 8.95
C GLY A 201 15.55 -15.23 7.79
N GLU A 202 14.65 -15.65 6.91
CA GLU A 202 14.99 -16.34 5.67
C GLU A 202 14.97 -15.38 4.47
N ILE A 203 15.92 -15.53 3.55
CA ILE A 203 15.92 -14.82 2.27
C ILE A 203 15.74 -15.83 1.14
N THR A 204 14.71 -15.63 0.35
CA THR A 204 14.48 -16.40 -0.89
C THR A 204 14.57 -15.46 -2.08
N ALA A 205 15.32 -15.88 -3.10
CA ALA A 205 15.51 -15.08 -4.29
C ALA A 205 15.46 -15.96 -5.55
N LYS A 206 14.49 -15.69 -6.42
CA LYS A 206 14.27 -16.45 -7.67
C LYS A 206 14.27 -15.50 -8.87
N GLY A 207 14.97 -15.85 -9.96
CA GLY A 207 15.01 -15.00 -11.17
C GLY A 207 15.63 -13.61 -10.97
N SER A 208 16.33 -13.37 -9.86
CA SER A 208 17.15 -12.19 -9.61
C SER A 208 18.55 -12.35 -10.23
N GLY A 209 19.31 -11.26 -10.36
CA GLY A 209 20.73 -11.35 -10.76
C GLY A 209 21.52 -12.26 -9.81
N LYS A 210 22.74 -12.68 -10.20
CA LYS A 210 23.63 -13.45 -9.31
C LYS A 210 23.76 -12.70 -7.99
N ILE A 211 23.16 -13.25 -6.94
CA ILE A 211 23.20 -12.70 -5.61
C ILE A 211 24.49 -13.14 -4.94
N SER A 212 25.31 -12.17 -4.54
CA SER A 212 26.41 -12.41 -3.61
C SER A 212 25.92 -12.18 -2.17
N GLY A 213 26.25 -13.08 -1.23
CA GLY A 213 25.84 -12.96 0.17
C GLY A 213 26.19 -14.19 1.03
N ASN A 214 26.44 -13.97 2.33
CA ASN A 214 26.83 -15.01 3.30
C ASN A 214 25.66 -15.84 3.86
N HIS A 215 24.43 -15.61 3.39
CA HIS A 215 23.23 -16.33 3.85
C HIS A 215 22.80 -17.41 2.85
N PRO A 216 22.31 -18.57 3.33
CA PRO A 216 21.87 -19.64 2.45
C PRO A 216 20.67 -19.19 1.61
N THR A 217 20.89 -18.99 0.31
CA THR A 217 19.81 -18.78 -0.66
C THR A 217 19.25 -20.14 -1.09
N GLN A 218 17.97 -20.42 -0.86
CA GLN A 218 17.30 -21.54 -1.53
C GLN A 218 16.76 -21.08 -2.90
N GLY A 219 17.16 -21.78 -3.96
CA GLY A 219 16.78 -21.51 -5.36
C GLY A 219 15.34 -21.88 -5.71
#